data_AF-A0AAD4UD15-F1
#
_entry.id   AF-A0AAD4UD15-F1
#
_cell.length_a   1.000
_cell.length_b   1.000
_cell.length_c   1.000
_cell.angle_alpha   90.00
_cell.angle_beta   90.00
_cell.angle_gamma   90.00
#
_symmetry.space_group_name_H-M   'P 1'
#
loop_
_entity.id
_entity.type
_entity.pdbx_description
1 polymer ?
#
loop_
_entity_poly.entity_id
_entity_poly.type
_entity_poly.pdbx_seq_one_letter_code
_entity_poly.pdbx_strand_id
1 'polypeptide(L)'
;MALKSEDVSSGFRHGKVMAFINERMSRHAKGPEFYLENLSLSWEKVEDKLRAILEDRLVPSQAKEACAWSSLALGVRFAYKQSQLHRHRVQWLHDFAGLHRSAAQALASDLTLLAAQHEVERKEAAFRLQLTQASLAEVQKERDLLKWKIFKAGIGTKILFLVTDRVLKLRKSVKNEQTSVDI
;
A
#
# COMPACT_ATOMS: atom_id res chain seq x y z
N MET A 1 39.31 -4.79 -40.72
CA MET A 1 38.16 -5.72 -40.57
C MET A 1 36.98 -4.97 -39.97
N ALA A 2 35.77 -5.22 -40.46
CA ALA A 2 34.56 -4.54 -40.00
C ALA A 2 34.11 -5.05 -38.61
N LEU A 3 34.15 -6.36 -38.40
CA LEU A 3 34.00 -6.97 -37.08
C LEU A 3 35.38 -7.04 -36.39
N LYS A 4 35.43 -6.62 -35.13
CA LYS A 4 36.62 -6.68 -34.29
C LYS A 4 36.47 -7.80 -33.26
N SER A 5 37.53 -8.57 -33.01
CA SER A 5 37.52 -9.65 -32.00
C SER A 5 37.26 -9.14 -30.58
N GLU A 6 37.60 -7.88 -30.33
CA GLU A 6 37.42 -7.20 -29.04
C GLU A 6 35.99 -6.65 -28.87
N ASP A 7 35.18 -6.65 -29.93
CA ASP A 7 33.81 -6.15 -29.85
C ASP A 7 32.87 -7.19 -29.24
N VAL A 8 32.72 -7.09 -27.92
CA VAL A 8 31.79 -7.89 -27.09
C VAL A 8 30.33 -7.71 -27.53
N SER A 9 30.01 -6.61 -28.22
CA SER A 9 28.65 -6.32 -28.67
C SER A 9 28.31 -6.95 -30.02
N SER A 10 29.26 -7.61 -30.70
CA SER A 10 29.05 -8.27 -32.00
C SER A 10 28.07 -9.45 -31.94
N GLY A 11 27.88 -10.05 -30.76
CA GLY A 11 27.01 -11.21 -30.53
C GLY A 11 27.60 -12.56 -30.93
N PHE A 12 28.76 -12.57 -31.60
CA PHE A 12 29.48 -13.79 -31.95
C PHE A 12 30.36 -14.25 -30.78
N ARG A 13 30.27 -15.53 -30.41
CA ARG A 13 31.09 -16.12 -29.34
C ARG A 13 32.41 -16.72 -29.81
N HIS A 14 32.50 -17.09 -31.10
CA HIS A 14 33.61 -17.85 -31.64
C HIS A 14 34.40 -17.04 -32.67
N GLY A 15 35.67 -16.78 -32.39
CA GLY A 15 36.55 -15.99 -33.27
C GLY A 15 36.68 -16.55 -34.69
N LYS A 16 36.68 -17.87 -34.85
CA LYS A 16 36.69 -18.53 -36.18
C LYS A 16 35.46 -18.17 -37.02
N VAL A 17 34.28 -18.11 -36.40
CA VAL A 17 33.04 -17.71 -37.08
C VAL A 17 33.13 -16.24 -37.46
N MET A 18 33.59 -15.37 -36.56
CA MET A 18 33.79 -13.94 -36.88
C MET A 18 34.76 -13.73 -38.04
N ALA A 19 35.88 -14.46 -38.06
CA ALA A 19 36.86 -14.38 -39.14
C ALA A 19 36.25 -14.79 -40.48
N PHE A 20 35.48 -15.89 -40.52
CA PHE A 20 34.78 -16.34 -41.72
C PHE A 20 33.75 -15.31 -42.21
N ILE A 21 32.96 -14.74 -41.31
CA ILE A 21 31.98 -13.71 -41.67
C ILE A 21 32.68 -12.46 -42.22
N ASN A 22 33.75 -12.00 -41.57
CA ASN A 22 34.58 -10.90 -42.06
C ASN A 22 35.16 -11.17 -43.44
N GLU A 23 35.67 -12.39 -43.68
CA GLU A 23 36.18 -12.80 -44.99
C GLU A 23 35.08 -12.73 -46.05
N ARG A 24 33.90 -13.28 -45.75
CA ARG A 24 32.74 -13.28 -46.66
C ARG A 24 32.27 -11.86 -46.99
N MET A 25 32.23 -10.97 -46.01
CA MET A 25 31.92 -9.55 -46.21
C MET A 25 33.00 -8.86 -47.06
N SER A 26 34.27 -9.14 -46.80
CA SER A 26 35.41 -8.47 -47.45
C SER A 26 35.60 -8.87 -48.92
N ARG A 27 34.78 -9.80 -49.44
CA ARG A 27 34.77 -10.15 -50.87
C ARG A 27 34.36 -8.98 -51.77
N HIS A 28 33.73 -7.94 -51.23
CA HIS A 28 33.41 -6.72 -51.96
C HIS A 28 33.42 -5.52 -51.01
N ALA A 29 33.89 -4.34 -51.46
CA ALA A 29 34.02 -3.13 -50.63
C ALA A 29 32.69 -2.72 -49.94
N LYS A 30 31.57 -2.81 -50.68
CA LYS A 30 30.22 -2.60 -50.13
C LYS A 30 29.89 -3.42 -48.89
N GLY A 31 30.48 -4.60 -48.65
CA GLY A 31 30.17 -5.39 -47.44
C GLY A 31 30.59 -4.65 -46.16
N PRO A 32 31.89 -4.45 -45.93
CA PRO A 32 32.37 -3.66 -44.79
C PRO A 32 31.76 -2.27 -44.69
N GLU A 33 31.57 -1.57 -45.81
CA GLU A 33 30.91 -0.25 -45.85
C GLU A 33 29.47 -0.33 -45.34
N PHE A 34 28.68 -1.26 -45.88
CA PHE A 34 27.30 -1.49 -45.46
C PHE A 34 27.22 -1.86 -43.99
N TYR A 35 28.15 -2.69 -43.47
CA TYR A 35 28.16 -2.99 -42.04
C TYR A 35 28.35 -1.72 -41.19
N LEU A 36 29.37 -0.91 -41.51
CA LEU A 36 29.74 0.27 -40.75
C LEU A 36 28.66 1.37 -40.80
N GLU A 37 28.09 1.63 -41.98
CA GLU A 37 27.04 2.64 -42.18
C GLU A 37 25.76 2.33 -41.41
N ASN A 38 25.51 1.04 -41.14
CA ASN A 38 24.24 0.58 -40.58
C ASN A 38 24.37 0.10 -39.12
N LEU A 39 25.53 0.24 -38.49
CA LEU A 39 25.81 -0.16 -37.10
C LEU A 39 24.86 0.44 -36.05
N SER A 40 24.37 1.66 -36.30
CA SER A 40 23.53 2.44 -35.39
C SER A 40 22.06 2.45 -35.76
N LEU A 41 21.67 1.78 -36.85
CA LEU A 41 20.28 1.76 -37.30
C LEU A 41 19.48 0.65 -36.59
N SER A 42 18.14 0.79 -36.63
CA SER A 42 17.24 -0.29 -36.23
C SER A 42 17.32 -1.45 -37.23
N TRP A 43 17.03 -2.67 -36.75
CA TRP A 43 17.01 -3.85 -37.63
C TRP A 43 16.11 -3.68 -38.86
N GLU A 44 14.92 -3.11 -38.67
CA GLU A 44 13.98 -2.77 -39.76
C GLU A 44 14.64 -1.94 -40.87
N LYS A 45 15.34 -0.85 -40.51
CA LYS A 45 16.03 0.01 -41.49
C LYS A 45 17.18 -0.71 -42.20
N VAL A 46 17.87 -1.62 -41.51
CA VAL A 46 18.94 -2.45 -42.10
C VAL A 46 18.34 -3.39 -43.15
N GLU A 47 17.22 -4.03 -42.81
CA GLU A 47 16.51 -4.98 -43.67
C GLU A 47 15.93 -4.30 -44.90
N ASP A 48 15.33 -3.11 -44.75
CA ASP A 48 14.84 -2.30 -45.87
C ASP A 48 15.95 -1.91 -46.84
N LYS A 49 17.11 -1.48 -46.31
CA LYS A 49 18.28 -1.17 -47.14
C LYS A 49 18.83 -2.40 -47.86
N LEU A 50 18.87 -3.55 -47.19
CA LEU A 50 19.28 -4.80 -47.83
C LEU A 50 18.32 -5.16 -48.96
N ARG A 51 17.01 -5.05 -48.75
CA ARG A 51 15.98 -5.30 -49.76
C ARG A 51 16.20 -4.45 -51.01
N ALA A 52 16.40 -3.14 -50.84
CA ALA A 52 16.68 -2.23 -51.96
C ALA A 52 17.93 -2.66 -52.75
N ILE A 53 19.00 -3.09 -52.07
CA ILE A 53 20.23 -3.59 -52.71
C ILE A 53 19.98 -4.89 -53.48
N LEU A 54 19.15 -5.79 -52.94
CA LEU A 54 18.83 -7.06 -53.59
C LEU A 54 17.96 -6.88 -54.83
N GLU A 55 17.02 -5.94 -54.80
CA GLU A 55 16.12 -5.62 -55.91
C GLU A 55 16.82 -4.84 -57.04
N ASP A 56 17.86 -4.06 -56.73
CA ASP A 56 18.62 -3.31 -57.72
C ASP A 56 19.42 -4.24 -58.66
N ARG A 57 19.05 -4.23 -59.94
CA ARG A 57 19.71 -5.03 -60.99
C ARG A 57 21.10 -4.52 -61.36
N LEU A 58 21.41 -3.26 -61.06
CA LEU A 58 22.71 -2.65 -61.33
C LEU A 58 23.77 -3.06 -60.29
N VAL A 59 23.35 -3.58 -59.14
CA VAL A 59 24.29 -4.06 -58.11
C VAL A 59 24.82 -5.44 -58.49
N PRO A 60 26.15 -5.64 -58.56
CA PRO A 60 26.74 -6.95 -58.84
C PRO A 60 26.39 -8.01 -57.78
N SER A 61 26.29 -9.28 -58.18
CA SER A 61 25.98 -10.40 -57.26
C SER A 61 26.93 -10.47 -56.06
N GLN A 62 28.22 -10.26 -56.29
CA GLN A 62 29.24 -10.28 -55.23
C GLN A 62 29.03 -9.16 -54.19
N ALA A 63 28.55 -8.00 -54.63
CA ALA A 63 28.19 -6.91 -53.72
C ALA A 63 26.91 -7.25 -52.92
N LYS A 64 25.90 -7.85 -53.56
CA LYS A 64 24.69 -8.33 -52.88
C LYS A 64 25.02 -9.37 -51.80
N GLU A 65 25.87 -10.34 -52.13
CA GLU A 65 26.34 -11.35 -51.19
C GLU A 65 27.11 -10.73 -50.02
N ALA A 66 28.05 -9.82 -50.29
CA ALA A 66 28.80 -9.13 -49.25
C ALA A 66 27.89 -8.32 -48.32
N CYS A 67 26.89 -7.62 -48.86
CA CYS A 67 25.88 -6.92 -48.07
C CYS A 67 25.00 -7.89 -47.26
N ALA A 68 24.63 -9.05 -47.82
CA ALA A 68 23.84 -10.06 -47.10
C ALA A 68 24.61 -10.61 -45.87
N TRP A 69 25.91 -10.91 -46.02
CA TRP A 69 26.76 -11.30 -44.89
C TRP A 69 26.91 -10.19 -43.84
N SER A 70 26.94 -8.93 -44.29
CA SER A 70 27.00 -7.76 -43.42
C SER A 70 25.70 -7.58 -42.64
N SER A 71 24.55 -7.74 -43.29
CA SER A 71 23.23 -7.74 -42.64
C SER A 71 23.07 -8.90 -41.66
N LEU A 72 23.57 -10.10 -41.98
CA LEU A 72 23.58 -11.22 -41.04
C LEU A 72 24.36 -10.85 -39.76
N ALA A 73 25.55 -10.26 -39.91
CA ALA A 73 26.34 -9.82 -38.77
C ALA A 73 25.64 -8.74 -37.94
N LEU A 74 24.96 -7.78 -38.59
CA LEU A 74 24.14 -6.77 -37.92
C LEU A 74 22.93 -7.38 -37.20
N GLY A 75 22.29 -8.39 -37.78
CA GLY A 75 21.16 -9.11 -37.19
C GLY A 75 21.57 -9.87 -35.93
N VAL A 76 22.71 -10.57 -35.97
CA VAL A 76 23.29 -11.25 -34.79
C VAL A 76 23.58 -10.25 -33.67
N ARG A 77 24.21 -9.11 -34.01
CA ARG A 77 24.45 -8.00 -33.07
C ARG A 77 23.15 -7.47 -32.45
N PHE A 78 22.13 -7.23 -33.27
CA PHE A 78 20.83 -6.72 -32.82
C PHE A 78 20.14 -7.72 -31.88
N ALA A 79 20.03 -8.99 -32.28
CA ALA A 79 19.44 -10.05 -31.48
C ALA A 79 20.17 -10.23 -30.14
N TYR A 80 21.51 -10.17 -30.15
CA TYR A 80 22.31 -10.22 -28.94
C TYR A 80 22.00 -9.06 -27.99
N LYS A 81 22.04 -7.81 -28.48
CA LYS A 81 21.71 -6.62 -27.67
C LYS A 81 20.29 -6.68 -27.12
N GLN A 82 19.32 -7.07 -27.95
CA GLN A 82 17.93 -7.23 -27.56
C GLN A 82 17.78 -8.29 -26.46
N SER A 83 18.48 -9.42 -26.58
CA SER A 83 18.46 -10.47 -25.55
C SER A 83 19.02 -9.98 -24.20
N GLN A 84 20.08 -9.16 -24.21
CA GLN A 84 20.66 -8.62 -22.98
C GLN A 84 19.70 -7.63 -22.33
N LEU A 85 19.15 -6.69 -23.09
CA LEU A 85 18.14 -5.75 -22.60
C LEU A 85 16.91 -6.48 -22.04
N HIS A 86 16.45 -7.53 -22.73
CA HIS A 86 15.31 -8.31 -22.28
C HIS A 86 15.59 -9.05 -20.96
N ARG A 87 16.76 -9.68 -20.82
CA ARG A 87 17.17 -10.31 -19.55
C ARG A 87 17.21 -9.31 -18.40
N HIS A 88 17.83 -8.14 -18.61
CA HIS A 88 17.88 -7.10 -17.59
C HIS A 88 16.49 -6.62 -17.20
N ARG A 89 15.59 -6.44 -18.17
CA ARG A 89 14.20 -6.03 -17.91
C ARG A 89 13.43 -7.10 -17.13
N VAL A 90 13.57 -8.37 -17.48
CA VAL A 90 12.92 -9.48 -16.78
C VAL A 90 13.43 -9.57 -15.34
N GLN A 91 14.75 -9.48 -15.14
CA GLN A 91 15.33 -9.48 -13.80
C GLN A 91 14.82 -8.31 -12.96
N TRP A 92 14.84 -7.09 -13.50
CA TRP A 92 14.34 -5.90 -12.82
C TRP A 92 12.86 -6.03 -12.43
N LEU A 93 12.02 -6.55 -13.33
CA LEU A 93 10.60 -6.79 -13.04
C LEU A 93 10.41 -7.83 -11.94
N HIS A 94 11.23 -8.88 -11.93
CA HIS A 94 11.19 -9.91 -10.90
C HIS A 94 11.54 -9.33 -9.52
N ASP A 95 12.64 -8.57 -9.44
CA ASP A 95 13.11 -7.95 -8.20
C ASP A 95 12.09 -6.92 -7.67
N PHE A 96 11.52 -6.11 -8.58
CA PHE A 96 10.47 -5.16 -8.23
C PHE A 96 9.21 -5.84 -7.67
N ALA A 97 8.76 -6.92 -8.31
CA ALA A 97 7.62 -7.70 -7.82
C ALA A 97 7.91 -8.35 -6.45
N GLY A 98 9.16 -8.79 -6.22
CA GLY A 98 9.62 -9.30 -4.93
C GLY A 98 9.49 -8.25 -3.83
N LEU A 99 10.04 -7.05 -4.05
CA LEU A 99 9.94 -5.92 -3.09
C LEU A 99 8.48 -5.55 -2.79
N HIS A 100 7.64 -5.45 -3.83
CA HIS A 100 6.22 -5.14 -3.64
C HIS A 100 5.49 -6.22 -2.84
N ARG A 101 5.77 -7.50 -3.10
CA ARG A 101 5.19 -8.62 -2.33
C ARG A 101 5.61 -8.54 -0.86
N SER A 102 6.89 -8.32 -0.58
CA SER A 102 7.39 -8.20 0.79
C SER A 102 6.77 -7.01 1.53
N ALA A 103 6.66 -5.85 0.88
CA ALA A 103 6.03 -4.67 1.47
C ALA A 103 4.54 -4.90 1.76
N ALA A 104 3.81 -5.50 0.82
CA ALA A 104 2.40 -5.84 1.01
C ALA A 104 2.20 -6.84 2.15
N GLN A 105 3.09 -7.83 2.27
CA GLN A 105 3.05 -8.81 3.35
C GLN A 105 3.34 -8.18 4.71
N ALA A 106 4.34 -7.30 4.82
CA ALA A 106 4.62 -6.56 6.05
C ALA A 106 3.42 -5.70 6.46
N LEU A 107 2.84 -4.95 5.51
CA LEU A 107 1.65 -4.13 5.77
C LEU A 107 0.45 -4.97 6.23
N ALA A 108 0.23 -6.14 5.60
CA ALA A 108 -0.83 -7.05 6.01
C ALA A 108 -0.61 -7.54 7.46
N SER A 109 0.62 -7.90 7.82
CA SER A 109 0.96 -8.28 9.19
C SER A 109 0.71 -7.15 10.19
N ASP A 110 1.14 -5.92 9.89
CA ASP A 110 0.92 -4.76 10.75
C ASP A 110 -0.58 -4.49 10.95
N LEU A 111 -1.37 -4.58 9.88
CA LEU A 111 -2.82 -4.40 9.96
C LEU A 111 -3.49 -5.48 10.82
N THR A 112 -3.03 -6.74 10.73
CA THR A 112 -3.56 -7.80 11.60
C THR A 112 -3.24 -7.57 13.07
N LEU A 113 -2.02 -7.08 13.36
CA LEU A 113 -1.61 -6.75 14.73
C LEU A 113 -2.43 -5.58 15.28
N LEU A 114 -2.57 -4.51 14.50
CA LEU A 114 -3.36 -3.34 14.87
C LEU A 114 -4.83 -3.70 15.10
N ALA A 115 -5.41 -4.54 14.24
CA ALA A 115 -6.78 -5.00 14.41
C ALA A 115 -6.96 -5.80 15.71
N ALA A 116 -6.01 -6.69 16.03
CA ALA A 116 -6.04 -7.46 17.27
C ALA A 116 -5.92 -6.55 18.51
N GLN A 117 -5.02 -5.56 18.47
CA GLN A 117 -4.83 -4.61 19.56
C GLN A 117 -6.08 -3.75 19.78
N HIS A 118 -6.65 -3.21 18.70
CA HIS A 118 -7.87 -2.41 18.77
C HIS A 118 -9.06 -3.21 19.31
N GLU A 119 -9.16 -4.51 19.02
CA GLU A 119 -10.21 -5.37 19.56
C GLU A 119 -10.08 -5.56 21.08
N VAL A 120 -8.85 -5.66 21.60
CA VAL A 120 -8.60 -5.71 23.06
C VAL A 120 -8.99 -4.39 23.70
N GLU A 121 -8.53 -3.25 23.15
CA GLU A 121 -8.85 -1.92 23.67
C GLU A 121 -10.36 -1.66 23.68
N ARG A 122 -11.09 -2.10 22.64
CA ARG A 122 -12.55 -2.04 22.59
C ARG A 122 -13.21 -2.84 23.70
N LYS A 123 -12.77 -4.08 23.93
CA LYS A 123 -13.32 -4.94 24.98
C LYS A 123 -13.08 -4.35 26.37
N GLU A 124 -11.88 -3.81 26.61
CA GLU A 124 -11.55 -3.15 27.87
C GLU A 124 -12.41 -1.90 28.10
N ALA A 125 -12.56 -1.05 27.08
CA ALA A 125 -13.40 0.14 27.17
C ALA A 125 -14.87 -0.23 27.44
N ALA A 126 -15.40 -1.26 26.76
CA ALA A 126 -16.75 -1.76 26.98
C ALA A 126 -16.93 -2.30 28.42
N PHE A 127 -15.95 -3.04 28.93
CA PHE A 127 -15.98 -3.55 30.31
C PHE A 127 -15.96 -2.42 31.35
N ARG A 128 -15.08 -1.42 31.18
CA ARG A 128 -15.03 -0.25 32.05
C ARG A 128 -16.35 0.52 32.03
N LEU A 129 -16.95 0.69 30.85
CA LEU A 129 -18.24 1.35 30.72
C LEU A 129 -19.32 0.60 31.51
N GLN A 130 -19.41 -0.73 31.38
CA GLN A 130 -20.36 -1.54 32.16
C GLN A 130 -20.16 -1.38 33.67
N LEU A 131 -18.91 -1.41 34.14
CA LEU A 131 -18.59 -1.22 35.55
C LEU A 131 -19.05 0.16 36.07
N THR A 132 -18.76 1.22 35.31
CA THR A 132 -19.18 2.59 35.68
C THR A 132 -20.70 2.75 35.68
N GLN A 133 -21.41 2.13 34.73
CA GLN A 133 -22.86 2.14 34.69
C GLN A 133 -23.48 1.41 35.89
N ALA A 134 -22.92 0.26 36.28
CA ALA A 134 -23.36 -0.48 37.45
C ALA A 134 -23.18 0.34 38.74
N SER A 135 -21.99 0.94 38.91
CA SER A 135 -21.71 1.84 40.05
C SER A 135 -22.65 3.04 40.08
N LEU A 136 -22.90 3.68 38.92
CA LEU A 136 -23.84 4.79 38.83
C LEU A 136 -25.26 4.38 39.23
N ALA A 137 -25.72 3.19 38.81
CA ALA A 137 -27.04 2.67 39.19
C ALA A 137 -27.15 2.41 40.71
N GLU A 138 -26.06 1.96 41.35
CA GLU A 138 -26.00 1.78 42.79
C GLU A 138 -26.09 3.11 43.54
N VAL A 139 -25.26 4.09 43.16
CA VAL A 139 -25.31 5.46 43.74
C VAL A 139 -26.68 6.11 43.50
N GLN A 140 -27.31 5.86 42.35
CA GLN A 140 -28.68 6.34 42.10
C GLN A 140 -29.69 5.75 43.09
N LYS A 141 -29.63 4.45 43.37
CA LYS A 141 -30.49 3.79 44.37
C LYS A 141 -30.26 4.34 45.77
N GLU A 142 -29.00 4.53 46.17
CA GLU A 142 -28.67 5.13 47.47
C GLU A 142 -29.22 6.55 47.59
N ARG A 143 -29.06 7.37 46.55
CA ARG A 143 -29.60 8.72 46.48
C ARG A 143 -31.12 8.73 46.57
N ASP A 144 -31.81 7.79 45.91
CA ASP A 144 -33.27 7.68 45.98
C ASP A 144 -33.75 7.21 47.35
N LEU A 145 -33.02 6.29 48.00
CA LEU A 145 -33.27 5.89 49.39
C LEU A 145 -33.10 7.07 50.36
N LEU A 146 -32.06 7.89 50.19
CA LEU A 146 -31.84 9.09 51.00
C LEU A 146 -32.95 10.12 50.80
N LYS A 147 -33.36 10.37 49.54
CA LYS A 147 -34.51 11.24 49.23
C LYS A 147 -35.78 10.75 49.95
N TRP A 148 -36.04 9.45 49.92
CA TRP A 148 -37.19 8.87 50.62
C TRP A 148 -37.11 9.03 52.15
N LYS A 149 -35.93 8.81 52.76
CA LYS A 149 -35.72 9.01 54.20
C LYS A 149 -35.97 10.47 54.62
N ILE A 150 -35.45 11.42 53.85
CA ILE A 150 -35.65 12.86 54.08
C ILE A 150 -37.14 13.22 53.97
N PHE A 151 -37.84 12.71 52.95
CA PHE A 151 -39.27 12.94 52.77
C PHE A 151 -40.08 12.46 53.98
N LYS A 152 -39.80 11.24 54.47
CA LYS A 152 -40.46 10.68 55.66
C LYS A 152 -40.18 11.49 56.92
N ALA A 153 -38.91 11.89 57.14
CA ALA A 153 -38.54 12.74 58.26
C ALA A 153 -39.27 14.09 58.21
N GLY A 154 -39.31 14.73 57.04
CA GLY A 154 -40.02 16.00 56.81
C GLY A 154 -41.50 15.94 57.20
N ILE A 155 -42.21 14.88 56.79
CA ILE A 155 -43.61 14.65 57.21
C ILE A 155 -43.72 14.49 58.72
N GLY A 156 -42.83 13.70 59.34
CA GLY A 156 -42.79 13.50 60.79
C GLY A 156 -42.63 14.82 61.57
N THR A 157 -41.69 15.67 61.17
CA THR A 157 -41.52 17.01 61.76
C THR A 157 -42.77 17.88 61.60
N LYS A 158 -43.44 17.82 60.43
CA LYS A 158 -44.65 18.59 60.17
C LYS A 158 -45.82 18.16 61.07
N ILE A 159 -46.00 16.85 61.26
CA ILE A 159 -47.02 16.30 62.16
C ILE A 159 -46.71 16.68 63.61
N LEU A 160 -45.46 16.55 64.05
CA LEU A 160 -45.07 16.93 65.41
C LEU A 160 -45.30 18.43 65.66
N PHE A 161 -45.01 19.28 64.69
CA PHE A 161 -45.31 20.71 64.76
C PHE A 161 -46.81 20.99 64.87
N LEU A 162 -47.64 20.31 64.07
CA LEU A 162 -49.10 20.45 64.15
C LEU A 162 -49.68 19.95 65.48
N VAL A 163 -49.16 18.82 66.00
CA VAL A 163 -49.59 18.27 67.30
C VAL A 163 -49.18 19.21 68.44
N THR A 164 -47.94 19.71 68.44
CA THR A 164 -47.46 20.65 69.46
C THR A 164 -48.21 21.98 69.42
N ASP A 165 -48.51 22.54 68.23
CA ASP A 165 -49.34 23.74 68.09
C ASP A 165 -50.77 23.51 68.62
N ARG A 166 -51.36 22.34 68.32
CA ARG A 166 -52.71 22.00 68.79
C ARG A 166 -52.76 21.80 70.30
N VAL A 167 -51.75 21.14 70.89
CA VAL A 167 -51.61 21.00 72.36
C VAL A 167 -51.40 22.36 73.02
N LEU A 168 -50.59 23.25 72.43
CA LEU A 168 -50.42 24.62 72.92
C LEU A 168 -51.71 25.44 72.86
N LYS A 169 -52.50 25.31 71.78
CA LYS A 169 -53.82 25.93 71.68
C LYS A 169 -54.79 25.40 72.74
N LEU A 170 -54.87 24.09 72.92
CA LEU A 170 -55.72 23.48 73.94
C LEU A 170 -55.31 23.92 75.36
N ARG A 171 -54.00 23.98 75.63
CA ARG A 171 -53.47 24.44 76.92
C ARG A 171 -53.79 25.92 77.19
N LYS A 172 -53.82 26.76 76.17
CA LYS A 172 -54.26 28.16 76.27
C LYS A 172 -55.77 28.26 76.50
N SER A 173 -56.59 27.45 75.81
CA SER A 173 -58.04 27.39 76.05
C SER A 173 -58.38 26.95 77.47
N VAL A 174 -57.73 25.91 78.00
CA VAL A 174 -57.94 25.45 79.38
C VAL A 174 -57.53 26.52 80.40
N LYS A 175 -56.41 27.22 80.18
CA LYS A 175 -56.01 28.34 81.06
C LYS A 175 -57.00 29.50 81.03
N ASN A 176 -57.59 29.82 79.88
CA ASN A 176 -58.59 30.88 79.77
C ASN A 176 -59.93 30.50 80.44
N GLU A 177 -60.32 29.23 80.40
CA GLU A 177 -61.50 28.74 81.13
C GLU A 177 -61.29 28.76 82.65
N GLN A 178 -60.09 28.40 83.15
CA GLN A 178 -59.79 28.50 84.58
C GLN A 178 -59.81 29.94 85.11
N THR A 179 -59.43 30.94 84.30
CA THR A 179 -59.51 32.36 84.69
C THR A 179 -60.92 32.95 84.61
N SER A 180 -61.89 32.25 84.01
CA SER A 180 -63.29 32.70 83.92
C SER A 180 -64.18 32.12 85.03
N VAL A 181 -63.64 31.22 85.88
CA VAL A 181 -64.37 30.61 87.01
C VAL A 181 -64.06 31.32 88.35
N ASP A 182 -63.08 32.24 88.38
CA ASP A 182 -62.71 33.04 89.56
C ASP A 182 -63.13 34.53 89.48
N ILE A 183 -64.30 34.84 88.88
CA ILE A 183 -64.97 36.16 88.99
C ILE A 183 -66.39 35.97 89.52
#